data_AF-A0A928DVK5-F1
#
_entry.id   AF-A0A928DVK5-F1
#
_cell.length_a   1.000
_cell.length_b   1.000
_cell.length_c   1.000
_cell.angle_alpha   90.00
_cell.angle_beta   90.00
_cell.angle_gamma   90.00
#
_symmetry.space_group_name_H-M   'P 1'
#
loop_
_entity.id
_entity.type
_entity.pdbx_description
1 polymer ?
#
loop_
_entity_poly.entity_id
_entity_poly.type
_entity_poly.pdbx_seq_one_letter_code
_entity_poly.pdbx_strand_id
1 'polypeptide(L)'
;MNHDSVRWAVDLGADNYNLPGYFGKKRWTYYRLATRGQNTLCIDGMNQNTKAACRIEDFTSTPAAGSAWTDLTQAYAGQLAYARRKVCLDREKSCVTLRDEIGPGTESTIGKPLVWQFHTRAKIEISPDGKTAVLTQNAGKEEKKLCVSLEKCTATDARFEDLATTQGPDENPNSGIRRLAVKVPVTDGPQEIEVRFSGNLP
;
A
#
# COMPACT_ATOMS: atom_id res chain seq x y z
N MET A 1 4.09 6.92 6.44
CA MET A 1 4.02 8.31 5.98
C MET A 1 3.57 9.19 7.13
N ASN A 2 4.33 10.24 7.45
CA ASN A 2 3.92 11.30 8.37
C ASN A 2 3.81 12.62 7.59
N HIS A 3 2.79 13.43 7.86
CA HIS A 3 2.60 14.77 7.31
C HIS A 3 1.90 15.64 8.37
N ASP A 4 2.36 16.87 8.58
CA ASP A 4 1.88 17.77 9.64
C ASP A 4 1.78 17.13 11.03
N SER A 5 2.83 16.39 11.41
CA SER A 5 2.91 15.62 12.67
C SER A 5 1.85 14.52 12.84
N VAL A 6 1.10 14.18 11.78
CA VAL A 6 0.14 13.08 11.77
C VAL A 6 0.70 11.89 11.02
N ARG A 7 0.55 10.70 11.60
CA ARG A 7 0.85 9.43 10.95
C ARG A 7 -0.34 8.95 10.12
N TRP A 8 -0.21 9.05 8.80
CA TRP A 8 -1.25 8.67 7.84
C TRP A 8 -1.17 7.20 7.45
N ALA A 9 0.04 6.69 7.21
CA ALA A 9 0.26 5.27 6.93
C ALA A 9 0.66 4.54 8.22
N VAL A 10 -0.04 3.46 8.54
CA VAL A 10 0.15 2.68 9.76
C VAL A 10 0.90 1.39 9.43
N ASP A 11 2.00 1.17 10.14
CA ASP A 11 2.52 -0.18 10.34
C ASP A 11 1.75 -0.81 11.51
N LEU A 12 1.20 -2.00 11.28
CA LEU A 12 0.42 -2.74 12.27
C LEU A 12 1.31 -3.28 13.39
N GLY A 13 2.62 -3.42 13.17
CA GLY A 13 3.54 -3.91 14.19
C GLY A 13 3.35 -5.39 14.53
N ALA A 14 3.82 -5.79 15.71
CA ALA A 14 3.85 -7.18 16.14
C ALA A 14 2.44 -7.72 16.48
N ASP A 15 2.33 -9.05 16.39
CA ASP A 15 1.17 -9.78 16.88
C ASP A 15 1.47 -10.48 18.22
N ASN A 16 0.50 -11.21 18.75
CA ASN A 16 0.64 -12.01 19.95
C ASN A 16 1.59 -13.21 19.71
N TYR A 17 2.73 -13.23 20.39
CA TYR A 17 3.72 -14.31 20.29
C TYR A 17 3.19 -15.69 20.73
N ASN A 18 2.08 -15.73 21.46
CA ASN A 18 1.41 -16.98 21.87
C ASN A 18 0.51 -17.59 20.78
N LEU A 19 0.42 -16.95 19.60
CA LEU A 19 -0.37 -17.48 18.50
C LEU A 19 0.13 -18.88 18.04
N PRO A 20 -0.77 -19.81 17.69
CA PRO A 20 -0.39 -21.16 17.31
C PRO A 20 0.60 -21.26 16.15
N GLY A 21 1.85 -21.65 16.44
CA GLY A 21 2.88 -21.78 15.41
C GLY A 21 3.48 -20.45 14.94
N TYR A 22 3.41 -19.41 15.78
CA TYR A 22 3.96 -18.07 15.54
C TYR A 22 5.46 -18.05 15.16
N PHE A 23 6.25 -18.99 15.67
CA PHE A 23 7.67 -19.12 15.33
C PHE A 23 7.94 -20.08 14.15
N GLY A 24 6.88 -20.59 13.51
CA GLY A 24 6.94 -21.49 12.36
C GLY A 24 6.30 -20.89 11.11
N LYS A 25 5.87 -21.77 10.19
CA LYS A 25 5.29 -21.36 8.89
C LYS A 25 3.95 -20.63 9.03
N LYS A 26 3.18 -20.91 10.09
CA LYS A 26 1.87 -20.28 10.36
C LYS A 26 1.98 -18.78 10.63
N ARG A 27 3.16 -18.30 11.06
CA ARG A 27 3.44 -16.89 11.28
C ARG A 27 2.92 -16.00 10.13
N TRP A 28 3.20 -16.42 8.91
CA TRP A 28 2.94 -15.63 7.71
C TRP A 28 1.47 -15.66 7.25
N THR A 29 0.59 -16.40 7.94
CA THR A 29 -0.86 -16.40 7.64
C THR A 29 -1.62 -15.36 8.46
N TYR A 30 -1.05 -14.90 9.57
CA TYR A 30 -1.63 -13.84 10.40
C TYR A 30 -1.64 -12.52 9.66
N TYR A 31 -2.74 -11.78 9.74
CA TYR A 31 -3.02 -10.55 9.00
C TYR A 31 -1.84 -9.58 9.08
N ARG A 32 -1.36 -9.26 10.30
CA ARG A 32 -0.29 -8.28 10.51
C ARG A 32 1.05 -8.70 9.92
N LEU A 33 1.31 -10.00 9.84
CA LEU A 33 2.58 -10.57 9.42
C LEU A 33 2.58 -11.01 7.95
N ALA A 34 1.39 -11.15 7.36
CA ALA A 34 1.18 -11.40 5.94
C ALA A 34 1.29 -10.10 5.13
N THR A 35 1.59 -10.22 3.84
CA THR A 35 1.66 -9.09 2.90
C THR A 35 0.34 -8.31 2.85
N ARG A 36 -0.81 -8.96 3.03
CA ARG A 36 -2.13 -8.28 3.13
C ARG A 36 -2.23 -7.25 4.27
N GLY A 37 -1.41 -7.35 5.32
CA GLY A 37 -1.33 -6.38 6.41
C GLY A 37 -0.27 -5.30 6.22
N GLN A 38 0.41 -5.27 5.07
CA GLN A 38 1.50 -4.34 4.76
C GLN A 38 1.05 -3.30 3.73
N ASN A 39 1.72 -2.14 3.73
CA ASN A 39 1.45 -1.03 2.81
C ASN A 39 2.16 -1.22 1.45
N THR A 40 1.86 -2.32 0.76
CA THR A 40 2.51 -2.75 -0.49
C THR A 40 1.50 -3.41 -1.43
N LEU A 41 1.92 -4.05 -2.53
CA LEU A 41 1.03 -4.78 -3.43
C LEU A 41 0.75 -6.19 -2.87
N CYS A 42 -0.45 -6.73 -3.11
CA CYS A 42 -0.80 -8.10 -2.77
C CYS A 42 -1.52 -8.76 -3.96
N ILE A 43 -1.05 -9.93 -4.38
CA ILE A 43 -1.54 -10.63 -5.58
C ILE A 43 -2.22 -11.92 -5.15
N ASP A 44 -3.49 -12.09 -5.47
CA ASP A 44 -4.32 -13.25 -5.11
C ASP A 44 -4.24 -13.63 -3.61
N GLY A 45 -4.04 -12.65 -2.72
CA GLY A 45 -3.85 -12.89 -1.29
C GLY A 45 -2.52 -13.58 -0.91
N MET A 46 -1.62 -13.79 -1.88
CA MET A 46 -0.32 -14.39 -1.65
C MET A 46 0.64 -13.42 -0.95
N ASN A 47 1.59 -14.01 -0.22
CA ASN A 47 2.67 -13.28 0.42
C ASN A 47 3.81 -13.02 -0.55
N GLN A 48 4.54 -11.93 -0.29
CA GLN A 48 5.87 -11.74 -0.80
C GLN A 48 6.80 -12.85 -0.28
N ASN A 49 7.84 -13.17 -1.05
CA ASN A 49 8.88 -14.09 -0.63
C ASN A 49 9.66 -13.51 0.56
N THR A 50 9.57 -14.16 1.72
CA THR A 50 10.22 -13.71 2.97
C THR A 50 11.75 -13.74 2.94
N LYS A 51 12.35 -14.36 1.90
CA LYS A 51 13.79 -14.41 1.69
C LYS A 51 14.28 -13.43 0.62
N ALA A 52 13.38 -12.63 0.05
CA ALA A 52 13.72 -11.69 -1.02
C ALA A 52 14.65 -10.59 -0.53
N ALA A 53 15.66 -10.25 -1.33
CA ALA A 53 16.46 -9.05 -1.15
C ALA A 53 15.97 -7.98 -2.12
N CYS A 54 15.35 -6.93 -1.59
CA CYS A 54 14.85 -5.80 -2.37
C CYS A 54 15.80 -4.62 -2.20
N ARG A 55 16.36 -4.09 -3.30
CA ARG A 55 17.39 -3.04 -3.26
C ARG A 55 16.78 -1.69 -3.65
N ILE A 56 17.27 -0.63 -3.03
CA ILE A 56 17.09 0.72 -3.57
C ILE A 56 18.06 0.85 -4.75
N GLU A 57 17.52 1.03 -5.96
CA GLU A 57 18.32 1.06 -7.20
C GLU A 57 18.83 2.45 -7.52
N ASP A 58 18.02 3.46 -7.22
CA ASP A 58 18.31 4.86 -7.52
C ASP A 58 17.62 5.75 -6.48
N PHE A 59 18.25 6.86 -6.11
CA PHE A 59 17.64 7.84 -5.25
C PHE A 59 18.21 9.24 -5.49
N THR A 60 17.36 10.23 -5.26
CA THR A 60 17.72 11.64 -5.31
C THR A 60 17.26 12.33 -4.03
N SER A 61 18.04 13.30 -3.56
CA SER A 61 17.67 14.15 -2.44
C SER A 61 18.20 15.55 -2.66
N THR A 62 17.29 16.49 -2.86
CA THR A 62 17.55 17.93 -2.92
C THR A 62 16.72 18.64 -1.85
N PRO A 63 16.95 19.94 -1.59
CA PRO A 63 16.07 20.72 -0.71
C PRO A 63 14.61 20.75 -1.21
N ALA A 64 14.38 20.81 -2.52
CA ALA A 64 13.03 20.90 -3.09
C ALA A 64 12.32 19.53 -3.18
N ALA A 65 13.05 18.45 -3.46
CA ALA A 65 12.44 17.15 -3.73
C ALA A 65 13.31 15.97 -3.28
N GLY A 66 12.73 14.78 -3.22
CA GLY A 66 13.46 13.54 -3.07
C GLY A 66 12.75 12.41 -3.80
N SER A 67 13.49 11.41 -4.26
CA SER A 67 12.89 10.20 -4.78
C SER A 67 13.74 8.98 -4.53
N ALA A 68 13.11 7.80 -4.51
CA ALA A 68 13.81 6.53 -4.43
C ALA A 68 13.06 5.46 -5.21
N TRP A 69 13.77 4.72 -6.05
CA TRP A 69 13.30 3.49 -6.67
C TRP A 69 13.74 2.29 -5.85
N THR A 70 12.80 1.39 -5.58
CA THR A 70 13.07 0.09 -4.97
C THR A 70 12.66 -1.01 -5.93
N ASP A 71 13.58 -1.93 -6.22
CA ASP A 71 13.28 -3.18 -6.92
C ASP A 71 12.66 -4.19 -5.96
N LEU A 72 11.42 -4.57 -6.22
CA LEU A 72 10.63 -5.54 -5.47
C LEU A 72 10.51 -6.88 -6.20
N THR A 73 11.19 -7.05 -7.34
CA THR A 73 11.03 -8.22 -8.22
C THR A 73 11.22 -9.53 -7.49
N GLN A 74 12.25 -9.65 -6.64
CA GLN A 74 12.47 -10.87 -5.85
C GLN A 74 11.33 -11.16 -4.85
N ALA A 75 10.66 -10.13 -4.33
CA ALA A 75 9.54 -10.29 -3.41
C ALA A 75 8.32 -10.90 -4.11
N TYR A 76 8.14 -10.66 -5.41
CA TYR A 76 7.04 -11.21 -6.21
C TYR A 76 7.48 -12.33 -7.16
N ALA A 77 8.63 -12.96 -6.92
CA ALA A 77 9.10 -14.09 -7.72
C ALA A 77 8.03 -15.20 -7.78
N GLY A 78 7.70 -15.65 -8.99
CA GLY A 78 6.64 -16.62 -9.26
C GLY A 78 5.23 -16.03 -9.34
N GLN A 79 5.07 -14.72 -9.12
CA GLN A 79 3.79 -14.01 -9.23
C GLN A 79 3.80 -12.97 -10.35
N LEU A 80 4.91 -12.25 -10.54
CA LEU A 80 5.12 -11.23 -11.58
C LEU A 80 6.48 -11.41 -12.23
N ALA A 81 6.63 -10.94 -13.47
CA ALA A 81 7.92 -10.84 -14.14
C ALA A 81 8.86 -9.84 -13.46
N TYR A 82 8.31 -8.71 -12.99
CA TYR A 82 9.02 -7.71 -12.19
C TYR A 82 8.04 -6.88 -11.37
N ALA A 83 8.55 -6.19 -10.36
CA ALA A 83 7.81 -5.14 -9.65
C ALA A 83 8.79 -4.09 -9.13
N ARG A 84 8.52 -2.81 -9.35
CA ARG A 84 9.33 -1.70 -8.83
C ARG A 84 8.42 -0.65 -8.23
N ARG A 85 8.86 -0.05 -7.11
CA ARG A 85 8.15 1.07 -6.47
C ARG A 85 9.03 2.29 -6.45
N LYS A 86 8.52 3.41 -6.95
CA LYS A 86 9.07 4.74 -6.74
C LYS A 86 8.30 5.45 -5.64
N VAL A 87 9.03 6.07 -4.73
CA VAL A 87 8.49 7.11 -3.84
C VAL A 87 9.08 8.43 -4.29
N CYS A 88 8.24 9.45 -4.48
CA CYS A 88 8.65 10.82 -4.73
C CYS A 88 8.09 11.72 -3.63
N LEU A 89 8.91 12.58 -3.05
CA LEU A 89 8.53 13.66 -2.15
C LEU A 89 8.78 14.98 -2.88
N ASP A 90 7.72 15.78 -3.03
CA ASP A 90 7.80 17.15 -3.50
C ASP A 90 7.52 18.07 -2.29
N ARG A 91 8.55 18.77 -1.81
CA ARG A 91 8.44 19.61 -0.61
C ARG A 91 7.81 20.95 -0.91
N GLU A 92 7.94 21.44 -2.14
CA GLU A 92 7.31 22.70 -2.56
C GLU A 92 5.79 22.54 -2.66
N LYS A 93 5.33 21.40 -3.20
CA LYS A 93 3.89 21.07 -3.31
C LYS A 93 3.33 20.35 -2.10
N SER A 94 4.16 20.04 -1.10
CA SER A 94 3.78 19.27 0.09
C SER A 94 3.02 17.99 -0.28
N CYS A 95 3.60 17.20 -1.19
CA CYS A 95 2.98 15.97 -1.66
C CYS A 95 3.97 14.80 -1.77
N VAL A 96 3.43 13.60 -1.66
CA VAL A 96 4.14 12.34 -1.87
C VAL A 96 3.45 11.57 -2.97
N THR A 97 4.18 11.10 -3.97
CA THR A 97 3.67 10.20 -5.01
C THR A 97 4.29 8.83 -4.85
N LEU A 98 3.46 7.79 -4.86
CA LEU A 98 3.87 6.40 -4.98
C LEU A 98 3.53 5.92 -6.39
N ARG A 99 4.55 5.45 -7.12
CA ARG A 99 4.39 4.85 -8.43
C ARG A 99 4.85 3.40 -8.39
N ASP A 100 3.97 2.49 -8.72
CA ASP A 100 4.27 1.07 -8.87
C ASP A 100 4.33 0.70 -10.35
N GLU A 101 5.47 0.19 -10.80
CA GLU A 101 5.63 -0.44 -12.11
C GLU A 101 5.56 -1.96 -11.91
N ILE A 102 4.58 -2.59 -12.56
CA ILE A 102 4.25 -3.99 -12.38
C ILE A 102 4.43 -4.70 -13.72
N GLY A 103 5.26 -5.74 -13.75
CA GLY A 103 5.43 -6.56 -14.94
C GLY A 103 4.25 -7.51 -15.16
N PRO A 104 4.19 -8.19 -16.32
CA PRO A 104 3.24 -9.25 -16.59
C PRO A 104 3.15 -10.28 -15.46
N GLY A 105 1.96 -10.80 -15.23
CA GLY A 105 1.73 -11.96 -14.38
C GLY A 105 2.29 -13.25 -14.98
N THR A 106 2.39 -14.27 -14.14
CA THR A 106 2.55 -15.66 -14.59
C THR A 106 1.19 -16.23 -15.00
N GLU A 107 1.18 -17.39 -15.65
CA GLU A 107 -0.07 -18.08 -16.02
C GLU A 107 -1.03 -18.27 -14.82
N SER A 108 -0.49 -18.48 -13.62
CA SER A 108 -1.28 -18.68 -12.41
C SER A 108 -1.81 -17.38 -11.78
N THR A 109 -1.25 -16.22 -12.14
CA THR A 109 -1.66 -14.92 -11.57
C THR A 109 -2.40 -14.03 -12.55
N ILE A 110 -2.29 -14.21 -13.86
CA ILE A 110 -3.08 -13.45 -14.84
C ILE A 110 -4.58 -13.59 -14.53
N GLY A 111 -5.28 -12.46 -14.53
CA GLY A 111 -6.71 -12.36 -14.17
C GLY A 111 -7.00 -12.40 -12.67
N LYS A 112 -6.01 -12.71 -11.82
CA LYS A 112 -6.17 -12.68 -10.35
C LYS A 112 -6.14 -11.25 -9.81
N PRO A 113 -6.69 -11.00 -8.62
CA PRO A 113 -6.64 -9.68 -8.02
C PRO A 113 -5.21 -9.23 -7.67
N LEU A 114 -4.80 -8.08 -8.18
CA LEU A 114 -3.73 -7.24 -7.67
C LEU A 114 -4.34 -6.14 -6.81
N VAL A 115 -3.90 -6.04 -5.56
CA VAL A 115 -4.39 -5.06 -4.59
C VAL A 115 -3.25 -4.14 -4.17
N TRP A 116 -3.34 -2.87 -4.53
CA TRP A 116 -2.58 -1.81 -3.88
C TRP A 116 -3.29 -1.45 -2.58
N GLN A 117 -2.56 -1.29 -1.48
CA GLN A 117 -3.17 -1.14 -0.15
C GLN A 117 -2.39 -0.20 0.78
N PHE A 118 -3.16 0.58 1.54
CA PHE A 118 -2.69 1.59 2.48
C PHE A 118 -3.54 1.55 3.76
N HIS A 119 -2.92 1.17 4.87
CA HIS A 119 -3.53 1.07 6.19
C HIS A 119 -3.48 2.41 6.90
N THR A 120 -4.62 2.86 7.41
CA THR A 120 -4.76 4.15 8.09
C THR A 120 -5.73 4.08 9.26
N ARG A 121 -5.55 4.96 10.24
CA ARG A 121 -6.52 5.21 11.32
C ARG A 121 -7.53 6.30 10.97
N ALA A 122 -7.33 6.99 9.85
CA ALA A 122 -8.20 8.05 9.39
C ALA A 122 -9.58 7.51 8.98
N LYS A 123 -10.61 8.35 9.13
CA LYS A 123 -11.85 8.19 8.38
C LYS A 123 -11.53 8.36 6.89
N ILE A 124 -12.11 7.50 6.05
CA ILE A 124 -11.92 7.52 4.61
C ILE A 124 -13.23 7.98 3.96
N GLU A 125 -13.16 9.04 3.15
CA GLU A 125 -14.29 9.51 2.33
C GLU A 125 -13.86 9.49 0.86
N ILE A 126 -14.44 8.60 0.07
CA ILE A 126 -14.09 8.38 -1.35
C ILE A 126 -15.04 9.20 -2.23
N SER A 127 -14.52 9.86 -3.26
CA SER A 127 -15.32 10.62 -4.23
C SER A 127 -16.28 9.71 -5.02
N PRO A 128 -17.38 10.24 -5.59
CA PRO A 128 -18.33 9.42 -6.36
C PRO A 128 -17.71 8.68 -7.55
N ASP A 129 -16.68 9.24 -8.18
CA ASP A 129 -15.93 8.60 -9.28
C ASP A 129 -14.86 7.61 -8.79
N GLY A 130 -14.64 7.53 -7.48
CA GLY A 130 -13.65 6.67 -6.85
C GLY A 130 -12.19 7.04 -7.12
N LYS A 131 -11.89 8.18 -7.76
CA LYS A 131 -10.53 8.57 -8.14
C LYS A 131 -9.80 9.36 -7.06
N THR A 132 -10.53 9.88 -6.09
CA THR A 132 -9.97 10.61 -4.95
C THR A 132 -10.54 10.12 -3.64
N ALA A 133 -9.78 10.29 -2.57
CA ALA A 133 -10.21 10.05 -1.20
C ALA A 133 -9.68 11.14 -0.27
N VAL A 134 -10.50 11.58 0.66
CA VAL A 134 -10.09 12.46 1.76
C VAL A 134 -9.93 11.59 3.02
N LEU A 135 -8.73 11.62 3.59
CA LEU A 135 -8.42 11.00 4.86
C LEU A 135 -8.53 12.05 5.96
N THR A 136 -9.31 11.78 7.00
CA THR A 136 -9.52 12.71 8.12
C THR A 136 -9.14 12.06 9.45
N GLN A 137 -8.28 12.70 10.24
CA GLN A 137 -7.89 12.23 11.58
C GLN A 137 -7.56 13.38 12.52
N ASN A 138 -7.83 13.19 13.82
CA ASN A 138 -7.46 14.14 14.86
C ASN A 138 -5.98 14.05 15.25
N ALA A 139 -5.36 15.20 15.45
CA ALA A 139 -4.04 15.41 16.02
C ALA A 139 -4.19 16.29 17.27
N GLY A 140 -4.36 15.66 18.43
CA GLY A 140 -4.78 16.38 19.64
C GLY A 140 -6.20 16.92 19.48
N LYS A 141 -6.35 18.26 19.52
CA LYS A 141 -7.65 18.95 19.35
C LYS A 141 -7.94 19.39 17.92
N GLU A 142 -6.98 19.23 17.01
CA GLU A 142 -7.12 19.67 15.61
C GLU A 142 -7.49 18.51 14.70
N GLU A 143 -8.47 18.74 13.82
CA GLU A 143 -8.74 17.84 12.70
C GLU A 143 -7.72 18.12 11.59
N LYS A 144 -7.08 17.06 11.08
CA LYS A 144 -6.18 17.12 9.92
C LYS A 144 -6.79 16.33 8.78
N LYS A 145 -6.52 16.77 7.56
CA LYS A 145 -6.98 16.14 6.33
C LYS A 145 -5.81 15.89 5.38
N LEU A 146 -5.91 14.82 4.60
CA LEU A 146 -4.98 14.48 3.52
C LEU A 146 -5.80 14.04 2.31
N CYS A 147 -5.55 14.67 1.17
CA CYS A 147 -6.12 14.24 -0.11
C CYS A 147 -5.26 13.10 -0.68
N VAL A 148 -5.92 12.08 -1.21
CA VAL A 148 -5.31 10.97 -1.93
C VAL A 148 -5.95 10.87 -3.31
N SER A 149 -5.15 10.85 -4.37
CA SER A 149 -5.62 10.77 -5.75
C SER A 149 -4.98 9.61 -6.49
N LEU A 150 -5.78 8.91 -7.30
CA LEU A 150 -5.31 7.92 -8.25
C LEU A 150 -4.93 8.64 -9.55
N GLU A 151 -3.66 9.06 -9.64
CA GLU A 151 -3.15 9.87 -10.76
C GLU A 151 -3.07 9.06 -12.04
N LYS A 152 -2.69 7.78 -11.95
CA LYS A 152 -2.58 6.89 -13.10
C LYS A 152 -2.87 5.45 -12.71
N CYS A 153 -3.61 4.74 -13.57
CA CYS A 153 -3.77 3.31 -13.49
C CYS A 153 -3.96 2.73 -14.89
N THR A 154 -3.33 1.59 -15.17
CA THR A 154 -3.55 0.87 -16.44
C THR A 154 -5.01 0.44 -16.61
N ALA A 155 -5.67 0.03 -15.52
CA ALA A 155 -7.10 -0.23 -15.52
C ALA A 155 -7.88 1.09 -15.40
N THR A 156 -8.61 1.45 -16.44
CA THR A 156 -9.29 2.76 -16.54
C THR A 156 -10.46 2.91 -15.57
N ASP A 157 -11.08 1.79 -15.20
CA ASP A 157 -12.17 1.68 -14.22
C ASP A 157 -11.69 1.51 -12.77
N ALA A 158 -10.36 1.51 -12.55
CA ALA A 158 -9.78 1.39 -11.22
C ALA A 158 -10.28 2.52 -10.30
N ARG A 159 -10.65 2.16 -9.08
CA ARG A 159 -11.17 3.08 -8.07
C ARG A 159 -10.62 2.73 -6.69
N PHE A 160 -10.64 3.71 -5.81
CA PHE A 160 -10.42 3.46 -4.40
C PHE A 160 -11.58 2.67 -3.79
N GLU A 161 -11.23 1.81 -2.83
CA GLU A 161 -12.15 1.08 -1.97
C GLU A 161 -11.72 1.23 -0.51
N ASP A 162 -12.69 1.39 0.39
CA ASP A 162 -12.46 1.40 1.83
C ASP A 162 -12.75 0.01 2.41
N LEU A 163 -11.67 -0.73 2.67
CA LEU A 163 -11.75 -2.12 3.14
C LEU A 163 -11.52 -2.23 4.65
N ALA A 164 -12.22 -3.18 5.27
CA ALA A 164 -11.96 -3.58 6.65
C ALA A 164 -10.64 -4.36 6.76
N THR A 165 -10.07 -4.37 7.96
CA THR A 165 -8.81 -5.06 8.31
C THR A 165 -9.07 -6.35 9.08
N THR A 166 -9.95 -7.22 8.55
CA THR A 166 -10.44 -8.42 9.25
C THR A 166 -9.32 -9.43 9.54
N GLN A 167 -8.99 -9.55 10.84
CA GLN A 167 -8.05 -10.53 11.38
C GLN A 167 -8.76 -11.75 11.99
N GLY A 168 -8.00 -12.82 12.26
CA GLY A 168 -8.45 -13.98 13.01
C GLY A 168 -8.74 -13.66 14.49
N PRO A 169 -9.53 -14.49 15.18
CA PRO A 169 -10.05 -14.17 16.52
C PRO A 169 -8.98 -14.02 17.61
N ASP A 170 -7.87 -14.76 17.49
CA ASP A 170 -6.78 -14.73 18.48
C ASP A 170 -5.69 -13.70 18.16
N GLU A 171 -5.78 -13.05 16.99
CA GLU A 171 -4.83 -12.04 16.54
C GLU A 171 -5.09 -10.70 17.23
N ASN A 172 -4.03 -9.91 17.43
CA ASN A 172 -4.14 -8.56 17.96
C ASN A 172 -5.11 -7.73 17.10
N PRO A 173 -6.17 -7.15 17.70
CA PRO A 173 -7.24 -6.57 16.93
C PRO A 173 -6.79 -5.31 16.18
N ASN A 174 -7.13 -5.19 14.90
CA ASN A 174 -6.85 -4.01 14.08
C ASN A 174 -7.85 -2.86 14.33
N SER A 175 -8.32 -2.72 15.58
CA SER A 175 -9.36 -1.78 15.97
C SER A 175 -9.04 -0.35 15.53
N GLY A 176 -9.99 0.27 14.83
CA GLY A 176 -9.85 1.64 14.32
C GLY A 176 -8.93 1.78 13.12
N ILE A 177 -8.51 0.68 12.47
CA ILE A 177 -7.67 0.72 11.27
C ILE A 177 -8.49 0.29 10.06
N ARG A 178 -8.46 1.11 9.01
CA ARG A 178 -9.08 0.87 7.71
C ARG A 178 -8.00 0.73 6.64
N ARG A 179 -8.37 0.18 5.48
CA ARG A 179 -7.46 -0.03 4.36
C ARG A 179 -8.02 0.63 3.11
N LEU A 180 -7.42 1.76 2.72
CA LEU A 180 -7.63 2.34 1.40
C LEU A 180 -6.94 1.45 0.37
N ALA A 181 -7.68 1.00 -0.64
CA ALA A 181 -7.16 0.04 -1.61
C ALA A 181 -7.56 0.39 -3.05
N VAL A 182 -6.76 -0.08 -4.01
CA VAL A 182 -7.13 -0.15 -5.43
C VAL A 182 -6.99 -1.61 -5.85
N LYS A 183 -8.07 -2.19 -6.38
CA LYS A 183 -8.11 -3.59 -6.82
C LYS A 183 -8.28 -3.66 -8.33
N VAL A 184 -7.33 -4.29 -9.00
CA VAL A 184 -7.33 -4.48 -10.46
C VAL A 184 -6.94 -5.93 -10.78
N PRO A 185 -7.28 -6.48 -11.96
CA PRO A 185 -6.74 -7.78 -12.37
C PRO A 185 -5.25 -7.65 -12.73
N VAL A 186 -4.45 -8.67 -12.43
CA VAL A 186 -3.12 -8.84 -13.03
C VAL A 186 -3.28 -9.10 -14.53
N THR A 187 -2.46 -8.47 -15.35
CA THR A 187 -2.47 -8.64 -16.81
C THR A 187 -1.27 -9.44 -17.32
N ASP A 188 -1.36 -9.90 -18.57
CA ASP A 188 -0.25 -10.46 -19.35
C ASP A 188 0.69 -9.39 -19.94
N GLY A 189 0.31 -8.11 -19.84
CA GLY A 189 1.14 -6.95 -20.14
C GLY A 189 1.60 -6.18 -18.89
N PRO A 190 2.51 -5.19 -19.04
CA PRO A 190 2.90 -4.29 -17.98
C PRO A 190 1.73 -3.44 -17.45
N GLN A 191 1.73 -3.18 -16.15
CA GLN A 191 0.76 -2.35 -15.45
C GLN A 191 1.44 -1.24 -14.65
N GLU A 192 0.72 -0.16 -14.41
CA GLU A 192 1.15 0.93 -13.55
C GLU A 192 0.02 1.34 -12.61
N ILE A 193 0.38 1.69 -11.38
CA ILE A 193 -0.49 2.36 -10.41
C ILE A 193 0.29 3.53 -9.83
N GLU A 194 -0.22 4.75 -9.99
CA GLU A 194 0.34 5.96 -9.39
C GLU A 194 -0.69 6.61 -8.46
N VAL A 195 -0.32 6.75 -7.19
CA VAL A 195 -1.14 7.37 -6.14
C VAL A 195 -0.40 8.55 -5.55
N ARG A 196 -1.03 9.72 -5.53
CA ARG A 196 -0.51 10.92 -4.87
C ARG A 196 -1.24 11.17 -3.56
N PHE A 197 -0.48 11.62 -2.57
CA PHE A 197 -0.94 12.09 -1.27
C PHE A 197 -0.56 13.58 -1.15
N SER A 198 -1.51 14.46 -0.86
CA SER A 198 -1.24 15.90 -0.74
C SER A 198 -1.96 16.51 0.47
N GLY A 199 -1.28 17.44 1.14
CA GLY A 199 -1.91 18.30 2.15
C GLY A 199 -2.88 19.33 1.55
N ASN A 200 -2.79 19.59 0.24
CA ASN A 200 -3.74 20.45 -0.44
C ASN A 200 -5.01 19.66 -0.76
N LEU A 201 -6.14 20.13 -0.24
CA LEU A 201 -7.45 19.57 -0.58
C LEU A 201 -7.85 20.00 -1.99
N PRO A 202 -8.60 19.14 -2.72
CA PRO A 202 -9.11 19.47 -4.05
C PRO A 202 -10.16 20.60 -4.01
#